data_AF-A0A165ZES5-F1
#
_entry.id   AF-A0A165ZES5-F1
#
_cell.length_a   1.000
_cell.length_b   1.000
_cell.length_c   1.000
_cell.angle_alpha   90.00
_cell.angle_beta   90.00
_cell.angle_gamma   90.00
#
_symmetry.space_group_name_H-M   'P 1'
#
loop_
_entity.id
_entity.type
_entity.pdbx_description
1 polymer ?
#
loop_
_entity_poly.entity_id
_entity_poly.type
_entity_poly.pdbx_seq_one_letter_code
_entity_poly.pdbx_strand_id
1 'polypeptide(L)'
;MSTESHIHTHAVPSVAAADKSKPSFPLFIANDGYSKADGDGEATATCFCGAVQLAFPTQGPGYLGAFVCHCTDCRKITASMFATNFTVADSYLKHLRG
;
A
#
# COMPACT_ATOMS: atom_id res chain seq x y z
N MET A 1 6.27 16.06 -25.20
CA MET A 1 6.31 16.28 -23.73
C MET A 1 7.23 15.22 -23.15
N SER A 2 8.33 15.66 -22.56
CA SER A 2 9.54 14.89 -22.28
C SER A 2 9.31 13.71 -21.33
N THR A 3 9.87 12.56 -21.68
CA THR A 3 9.87 11.28 -20.94
C THR A 3 11.05 11.18 -19.95
N GLU A 4 11.41 12.29 -19.30
CA GLU A 4 12.48 12.35 -18.30
C GLU A 4 11.95 13.03 -17.03
N SER A 5 11.57 12.26 -16.00
CA SER A 5 11.66 12.67 -14.57
C SER A 5 10.99 11.71 -13.56
N HIS A 6 10.39 10.59 -13.95
CA HIS A 6 9.63 9.78 -12.97
C HIS A 6 10.43 8.64 -12.29
N ILE A 7 11.72 8.49 -12.56
CA ILE A 7 12.57 7.52 -11.83
C ILE A 7 13.19 8.25 -10.66
N HIS A 8 13.13 7.69 -9.45
CA HIS A 8 13.76 8.26 -8.26
C HIS A 8 15.17 8.81 -8.57
N THR A 9 15.36 10.12 -8.39
CA THR A 9 16.66 10.79 -8.59
C THR A 9 17.70 10.37 -7.54
N HIS A 10 17.26 9.68 -6.50
CA HIS A 10 18.08 9.11 -5.43
C HIS A 10 17.77 7.62 -5.27
N ALA A 11 18.80 6.81 -4.99
CA ALA A 11 18.62 5.39 -4.76
C ALA A 11 17.65 5.13 -3.60
N VAL A 12 16.59 4.34 -3.85
CA VAL A 12 15.72 3.84 -2.77
C VAL A 12 16.51 2.77 -2.01
N PRO A 13 16.80 2.94 -0.71
CA PRO A 13 17.56 1.96 0.03
C PRO A 13 16.79 0.63 0.11
N SER A 14 17.50 -0.49 0.05
CA SER A 14 16.93 -1.80 0.40
C SER A 14 16.34 -1.75 1.81
N VAL A 15 15.31 -2.54 2.07
CA VAL A 15 14.70 -2.70 3.41
C VAL A 15 15.73 -2.99 4.51
N ALA A 16 16.85 -3.63 4.17
CA ALA A 16 17.94 -3.89 5.12
C ALA A 16 18.68 -2.62 5.58
N ALA A 17 18.84 -1.64 4.69
CA ALA A 17 19.59 -0.40 4.90
C ALA A 17 18.69 0.82 5.17
N ALA A 18 17.37 0.66 5.05
CA ALA A 18 16.43 1.76 5.24
C ALA A 18 16.37 2.26 6.69
N ASP A 19 16.14 3.56 6.84
CA ASP A 19 15.82 4.20 8.12
C ASP A 19 14.47 3.67 8.62
N LYS A 20 14.50 2.95 9.74
CA LYS A 20 13.33 2.30 10.33
C LYS A 20 12.39 3.26 11.04
N SER A 21 12.78 4.53 11.22
CA SER A 21 11.89 5.55 11.77
C SER A 21 10.79 5.98 10.78
N LYS A 22 10.93 5.61 9.50
CA LYS A 22 9.97 5.92 8.44
C LYS A 22 9.55 4.64 7.72
N PRO A 23 8.30 4.57 7.23
CA PRO A 23 7.90 3.53 6.31
C PRO A 23 8.80 3.56 5.07
N SER A 24 9.36 2.40 4.69
CA SER A 24 10.20 2.26 3.51
C SER A 24 9.54 1.30 2.55
N PHE A 25 8.97 1.84 1.47
CA PHE A 25 8.36 1.06 0.40
C PHE A 25 9.26 1.14 -0.83
N PRO A 26 9.86 0.03 -1.29
CA PRO A 26 10.72 0.04 -2.47
C PRO A 26 9.88 0.12 -3.75
N LEU A 27 9.20 1.25 -3.94
CA LEU A 27 8.39 1.53 -5.13
C LEU A 27 9.26 2.17 -6.21
N PHE A 28 8.73 2.22 -7.42
CA PHE A 28 9.47 2.75 -8.58
C PHE A 28 9.50 4.28 -8.65
N ILE A 29 8.42 4.96 -8.22
CA ILE A 29 8.26 6.42 -8.38
C ILE A 29 7.82 7.16 -7.11
N ALA A 30 7.58 6.47 -5.99
CA ALA A 30 6.95 7.06 -4.80
C ALA A 30 7.56 6.54 -3.49
N ASN A 31 7.56 7.34 -2.44
CA ASN A 31 8.03 6.93 -1.10
C ASN A 31 7.24 7.62 0.02
N ASP A 32 5.95 7.85 -0.24
CA ASP A 32 5.01 8.64 0.57
C ASP A 32 3.94 7.79 1.26
N GLY A 33 4.12 6.46 1.26
CA GLY A 33 3.23 5.56 1.99
C GLY A 33 3.34 5.78 3.51
N TYR A 34 2.22 5.65 4.21
CA TYR A 34 2.18 5.78 5.66
C TYR A 34 1.16 4.84 6.32
N SER A 35 1.36 4.60 7.62
CA SER A 35 0.42 3.94 8.51
C SER A 35 0.46 4.66 9.86
N LYS A 36 -0.67 5.23 10.29
CA LYS A 36 -0.78 5.94 11.56
C LYS A 36 -1.31 4.99 12.63
N ALA A 37 -0.76 5.06 13.84
CA ALA A 37 -1.29 4.33 14.99
C ALA A 37 -2.38 5.11 15.74
N ASP A 38 -2.53 6.41 15.44
CA ASP A 38 -3.48 7.30 16.11
C ASP A 38 -4.86 7.30 15.44
N GLY A 39 -5.91 7.59 16.21
CA GLY A 39 -7.28 7.76 15.69
C GLY A 39 -7.91 6.47 15.16
N ASP A 40 -8.48 6.53 13.96
CA ASP A 40 -9.01 5.38 13.19
C ASP A 40 -7.89 4.53 12.53
N GLY A 41 -6.63 4.87 12.79
CA GLY A 41 -5.48 4.14 12.29
C GLY A 41 -5.36 4.21 10.76
N GLU A 42 -5.55 5.39 10.16
CA GLU A 42 -5.47 5.55 8.69
C GLU A 42 -4.12 5.04 8.15
N ALA A 43 -4.18 4.21 7.11
CA ALA A 43 -3.02 3.69 6.38
C ALA A 43 -3.23 3.80 4.88
N THR A 44 -2.13 3.65 4.13
CA THR A 44 -2.15 3.68 2.67
C THR A 44 -1.67 2.39 2.04
N ALA A 45 -2.20 2.06 0.86
CA ALA A 45 -1.68 1.01 -0.02
C ALA A 45 -1.38 1.58 -1.40
N THR A 46 -0.29 1.11 -2.00
CA THR A 46 0.18 1.56 -3.32
C THR A 46 0.29 0.39 -4.28
N CYS A 47 0.05 0.63 -5.58
CA CYS A 47 0.47 -0.34 -6.59
C CYS A 47 2.01 -0.36 -6.71
N PHE A 48 2.57 -1.44 -7.24
CA PHE A 48 4.03 -1.66 -7.25
C PHE A 48 4.82 -0.59 -8.02
N CYS A 49 4.25 -0.06 -9.12
CA CYS A 49 4.89 1.03 -9.84
C CYS A 49 4.79 2.38 -9.11
N GLY A 50 3.96 2.47 -8.07
CA GLY A 50 3.73 3.69 -7.30
C GLY A 50 2.78 4.68 -7.97
N ALA A 51 2.13 4.40 -9.10
CA ALA A 51 1.20 5.33 -9.74
C ALA A 51 -0.15 5.49 -9.02
N VAL A 52 -0.58 4.46 -8.29
CA VAL A 52 -1.85 4.42 -7.56
C VAL A 52 -1.57 4.40 -6.06
N GLN A 53 -2.35 5.16 -5.29
CA GLN A 53 -2.35 5.09 -3.84
C GLN A 53 -3.77 5.28 -3.29
N LEU A 54 -4.14 4.40 -2.36
CA LEU A 54 -5.39 4.42 -1.63
C LEU A 54 -5.11 4.71 -0.16
N ALA A 55 -6.03 5.38 0.54
CA ALA A 55 -6.05 5.53 1.99
C ALA A 55 -7.33 4.95 2.58
N PHE A 56 -7.22 4.30 3.74
CA PHE A 56 -8.30 3.59 4.40
C PHE A 56 -8.05 3.47 5.92
N PRO A 57 -9.10 3.29 6.73
CA PRO A 57 -8.96 3.01 8.17
C PRO A 57 -8.44 1.58 8.40
N THR A 58 -7.66 1.38 9.47
CA THR A 58 -7.23 0.03 9.91
C THR A 58 -7.98 -0.46 11.15
N GLN A 59 -8.80 0.40 11.75
CA GLN A 59 -9.66 0.08 12.87
C GLN A 59 -10.91 0.97 12.88
N GLY A 60 -11.91 0.60 13.68
CA GLY A 60 -13.13 1.39 13.80
C GLY A 60 -14.04 1.32 12.56
N PRO A 61 -14.91 2.31 12.35
CA PRO A 61 -15.86 2.34 11.25
C PRO A 61 -15.17 2.26 9.88
N GLY A 62 -15.74 1.50 8.96
CA GLY A 62 -15.20 1.33 7.61
C GLY A 62 -14.20 0.19 7.48
N TYR A 63 -13.49 -0.20 8.54
CA TYR A 63 -12.69 -1.43 8.53
C TYR A 63 -13.58 -2.64 8.85
N LEU A 64 -13.72 -3.56 7.90
CA LEU A 64 -14.63 -4.71 8.02
C LEU A 64 -13.91 -6.00 8.44
N GLY A 65 -12.58 -5.95 8.58
CA GLY A 65 -11.76 -7.06 9.07
C GLY A 65 -10.77 -7.61 8.06
N ALA A 66 -9.84 -8.43 8.56
CA ALA A 66 -8.84 -9.14 7.79
C ALA A 66 -9.14 -10.64 7.78
N PHE A 67 -8.76 -11.31 6.69
CA PHE A 67 -8.98 -12.75 6.50
C PHE A 67 -7.92 -13.34 5.57
N VAL A 68 -7.74 -14.66 5.68
CA VAL A 68 -6.91 -15.43 4.77
C VAL A 68 -7.82 -16.06 3.70
N CYS A 69 -7.49 -15.83 2.43
CA CYS A 69 -8.24 -16.38 1.30
C CYS A 69 -7.41 -17.37 0.49
N HIS A 70 -8.01 -18.52 0.20
CA HIS A 70 -7.40 -19.62 -0.57
C HIS A 70 -8.07 -19.84 -1.93
N CYS A 71 -8.96 -18.94 -2.38
CA CYS A 71 -9.61 -19.10 -3.67
C CYS A 71 -8.58 -19.03 -4.82
N THR A 72 -8.94 -19.59 -5.97
CA THR A 72 -8.08 -19.63 -7.15
C THR A 72 -7.62 -18.25 -7.59
N ASP A 73 -8.49 -17.24 -7.47
CA ASP A 73 -8.18 -15.88 -7.92
C ASP A 73 -7.15 -15.21 -7.00
N CYS A 74 -7.31 -15.35 -5.68
CA CYS A 74 -6.34 -14.84 -4.72
C CYS A 74 -4.97 -15.52 -4.89
N ARG A 75 -4.96 -16.84 -5.11
CA ARG A 75 -3.71 -17.58 -5.39
C ARG A 75 -3.06 -17.13 -6.70
N LYS A 76 -3.87 -16.88 -7.74
CA LYS A 76 -3.39 -16.44 -9.06
C LYS A 76 -2.81 -15.03 -9.04
N ILE A 77 -3.49 -14.08 -8.40
CA ILE A 77 -3.06 -12.67 -8.33
C ILE A 77 -1.76 -12.53 -7.53
N THR A 78 -1.61 -13.31 -6.45
CA THR A 78 -0.46 -13.21 -5.54
C THR A 78 0.67 -14.19 -5.84
N ALA A 79 0.44 -15.19 -6.70
CA ALA A 79 1.31 -16.36 -6.89
C ALA A 79 1.66 -17.11 -5.57
N SER A 80 0.84 -16.95 -4.53
CA SER A 80 1.01 -17.56 -3.21
C SER A 80 -0.03 -18.68 -2.99
N MET A 81 0.19 -19.50 -1.95
CA MET A 81 -0.79 -20.51 -1.50
C MET A 81 -2.04 -19.87 -0.89
N PHE A 82 -1.95 -18.62 -0.47
CA PHE A 82 -3.04 -17.80 0.06
C PHE A 82 -2.70 -16.31 -0.03
N ALA A 83 -3.74 -15.48 0.04
CA ALA A 83 -3.62 -14.05 0.24
C ALA A 83 -4.14 -13.67 1.63
N THR A 84 -3.42 -12.81 2.33
CA THR A 84 -3.95 -12.09 3.49
C THR A 84 -4.62 -10.83 2.99
N ASN A 85 -5.94 -10.77 3.10
CA ASN A 85 -6.76 -9.67 2.62
C ASN A 85 -7.43 -8.97 3.80
N PHE A 86 -7.97 -7.78 3.52
CA PHE A 86 -8.89 -7.09 4.40
C PHE A 86 -9.95 -6.39 3.55
N THR A 87 -11.08 -6.08 4.17
CA THR A 87 -12.17 -5.40 3.48
C THR A 87 -12.42 -4.04 4.13
N VAL A 88 -12.63 -3.03 3.29
CA VAL A 88 -12.94 -1.67 3.70
C VAL A 88 -14.26 -1.27 3.04
N ALA A 89 -15.13 -0.60 3.78
CA ALA A 89 -16.34 -0.01 3.21
C ALA A 89 -15.95 1.10 2.23
N ASP A 90 -16.52 1.07 1.03
CA ASP A 90 -16.19 2.00 -0.06
C ASP A 90 -16.31 3.48 0.34
N SER A 91 -17.31 3.82 1.17
CA SER A 91 -17.50 5.18 1.70
C SER A 91 -16.36 5.69 2.60
N TYR A 92 -15.46 4.81 3.05
CA TYR A 92 -14.29 5.14 3.88
C TYR A 92 -12.98 5.06 3.10
N LEU A 93 -13.01 4.63 1.83
CA LEU A 93 -11.84 4.47 0.99
C LEU A 93 -11.59 5.77 0.19
N LYS A 94 -10.35 6.25 0.19
CA LYS A 94 -9.95 7.48 -0.52
C LYS A 94 -8.91 7.16 -1.57
N HIS A 95 -9.09 7.67 -2.78
CA HIS A 95 -8.08 7.65 -3.82
C HIS A 95 -7.19 8.88 -3.65
N LEU A 96 -5.91 8.68 -3.30
CA LEU A 96 -4.95 9.79 -3.16
C LEU A 96 -4.30 10.12 -4.51
N ARG A 97 -4.06 9.09 -5.34
CA ARG A 97 -3.61 9.21 -6.74
C ARG A 97 -3.97 7.95 -7.52
N GLY A 98 -3.92 8.06 -8.85
CA GLY A 98 -4.18 6.97 -9.79
C GLY A 98 -5.50 7.13 -10.52
#